data_AF-A0A445EQR8-F1
#
_entry.id   AF-A0A445EQR8-F1
#
_cell.length_a   1.000
_cell.length_b   1.000
_cell.length_c   1.000
_cell.angle_alpha   90.00
_cell.angle_beta   90.00
_cell.angle_gamma   90.00
#
_symmetry.space_group_name_H-M   'P 1'
#
loop_
_entity.id
_entity.type
_entity.pdbx_description
1 polymer ?
#
loop_
_entity_poly.entity_id
_entity_poly.type
_entity_poly.pdbx_seq_one_letter_code
_entity_poly.pdbx_strand_id
1 'polypeptide(L)' 'MRMMHNFCHIGGVVADLPHGWIDKCLDFCDYFLTGVVEYQKLIMRNPIFLEQVEE' A
#
# COMPACT_ATOMS: atom_id res chain seq x y z
N MET A 1 -13.54 -13.95 5.28
CA MET A 1 -12.11 -13.92 4.90
C MET A 1 -11.72 -12.48 4.63
N ARG A 2 -10.70 -11.93 5.31
CA ARG A 2 -10.14 -10.57 5.03
C ARG A 2 -8.64 -10.58 4.72
N MET A 3 -7.90 -11.61 5.13
CA MET A 3 -6.46 -11.73 4.89
C MET A 3 -6.12 -12.86 3.90
N MET A 4 -6.65 -14.07 4.09
CA MET A 4 -6.46 -15.17 3.13
C MET A 4 -7.56 -15.19 2.07
N HIS A 5 -7.43 -14.31 1.09
CA HIS A 5 -8.23 -14.39 -0.13
C HIS A 5 -7.52 -15.36 -1.08
N ASN A 6 -8.02 -16.59 -1.17
CA ASN A 6 -7.57 -17.59 -2.16
C ASN A 6 -8.00 -17.18 -3.57
N PHE A 7 -7.69 -15.95 -3.99
CA PHE A 7 -8.18 -15.34 -5.22
C PHE A 7 -7.40 -15.79 -6.46
N CYS A 8 -6.13 -16.15 -6.28
CA CYS A 8 -5.28 -16.66 -7.34
C CYS A 8 -5.28 -18.19 -7.34
N HIS A 9 -5.49 -18.78 -8.52
CA HIS A 9 -5.43 -20.22 -8.76
C HIS A 9 -4.54 -20.54 -9.95
N ILE A 10 -4.11 -21.80 -10.05
CA ILE A 10 -3.39 -22.28 -11.23
C ILE A 10 -4.33 -22.14 -12.43
N GLY A 11 -3.97 -21.29 -13.39
CA GLY A 11 -4.79 -21.00 -14.57
C GLY A 11 -5.58 -19.68 -14.51
N GLY A 12 -5.51 -18.91 -13.43
CA GLY A 12 -6.08 -17.55 -13.41
C GLY A 12 -6.57 -17.06 -12.05
N VAL A 13 -7.68 -16.34 -12.06
CA VAL A 13 -8.33 -15.76 -10.88
C VAL A 13 -9.72 -16.36 -10.65
N VAL A 14 -10.18 -16.38 -9.40
CA VAL A 14 -11.47 -16.97 -9.02
C VAL A 14 -12.67 -16.20 -9.55
N ALA A 15 -12.56 -14.87 -9.62
CA ALA A 15 -13.67 -14.00 -9.98
C ALA A 15 -13.16 -12.69 -10.59
N ASP A 16 -14.03 -12.03 -11.35
CA ASP A 16 -13.77 -10.70 -11.86
C ASP A 16 -13.82 -9.64 -10.76
N LEU A 17 -13.24 -8.48 -11.07
CA LEU A 17 -13.25 -7.32 -10.19
C LEU A 17 -14.66 -6.72 -10.12
N PRO A 18 -15.12 -6.27 -8.93
CA PRO A 18 -16.39 -5.56 -8.82
C PRO A 18 -16.42 -4.30 -9.69
N HIS A 19 -17.62 -3.91 -10.13
CA HIS A 19 -17.79 -2.68 -10.91
C HIS A 19 -17.28 -1.46 -10.13
N GLY A 20 -16.51 -0.60 -10.80
CA GLY A 20 -15.89 0.60 -10.21
C GLY A 20 -14.73 0.32 -9.24
N TRP A 21 -14.21 -0.92 -9.19
CA TRP A 21 -13.05 -1.24 -8.36
C TRP A 21 -11.77 -0.54 -8.84
N ILE A 22 -11.59 -0.43 -10.15
CA ILE A 22 -10.40 0.21 -10.74
C ILE A 22 -10.32 1.68 -10.32
N ASP A 23 -11.44 2.41 -10.39
CA ASP A 23 -11.49 3.83 -10.01
C ASP A 23 -11.11 4.01 -8.54
N LYS A 24 -11.64 3.17 -7.64
CA LYS A 24 -11.27 3.18 -6.21
C LYS A 24 -9.80 2.83 -5.97
N CYS A 25 -9.22 1.93 -6.77
CA CYS A 25 -7.79 1.62 -6.69
C CYS A 25 -6.94 2.82 -7.08
N LEU A 26 -7.34 3.57 -8.11
CA LEU A 26 -6.64 4.78 -8.53
C LEU A 26 -6.75 5.89 -7.48
N ASP A 27 -7.96 6.12 -6.94
CA ASP A 27 -8.17 7.08 -5.84
C ASP A 27 -7.28 6.74 -4.63
N PHE A 28 -7.11 5.44 -4.34
CA PHE A 28 -6.22 4.99 -3.27
C PHE A 28 -4.75 5.29 -3.58
N CYS A 29 -4.30 5.10 -4.82
CA CYS A 29 -2.92 5.42 -5.20
C CYS A 29 -2.60 6.91 -4.95
N ASP A 30 -3.50 7.82 -5.33
CA ASP A 30 -3.33 9.26 -5.13
C ASP A 30 -3.31 9.63 -3.63
N TYR A 31 -4.20 9.02 -2.85
CA TYR A 31 -4.21 9.17 -1.39
C TYR A 31 -2.92 8.64 -0.73
N PHE A 32 -2.49 7.43 -1.10
CA PHE A 32 -1.36 6.75 -0.49
C PHE A 32 -0.05 7.48 -0.74
N LEU A 33 0.17 7.98 -1.95
CA LEU A 33 1.35 8.77 -2.29
C LEU A 33 1.51 9.99 -1.37
N THR A 34 0.40 10.68 -1.07
CA THR A 34 0.40 11.82 -0.14
C THR A 34 0.78 11.37 1.28
N GLY A 35 0.23 10.24 1.74
CA GLY A 35 0.55 9.67 3.05
C GLY A 35 2.02 9.30 3.21
N VAL A 36 2.62 8.65 2.20
CA VAL A 36 4.03 8.24 2.23
C VAL A 36 4.96 9.45 2.38
N VAL A 37 4.69 10.55 1.68
CA VAL A 37 5.50 11.78 1.78
C VAL A 37 5.47 12.36 3.20
N GLU A 38 4.32 12.32 3.88
CA GLU A 38 4.20 12.79 5.27
C GLU A 38 5.00 11.90 6.23
N TYR A 39 4.91 10.58 6.08
CA TYR A 39 5.74 9.66 6.87
C TYR A 39 7.23 9.84 6.61
N GLN A 40 7.63 10.07 5.35
CA GLN A 40 9.02 10.30 4.99
C GLN A 40 9.56 11.58 5.66
N LYS A 41 8.78 12.66 5.72
CA LYS A 41 9.18 13.89 6.44
C LYS A 41 9.40 13.65 7.94
N LEU A 42 8.54 12.84 8.57
CA LEU A 42 8.64 12.53 9.99
C LEU A 42 9.84 11.64 10.30
N ILE A 43 10.10 10.64 9.46
CA ILE A 43 11.15 9.65 9.69
C ILE A 43 12.52 10.20 9.29
N MET A 44 12.65 10.79 8.09
CA MET A 44 13.96 11.23 7.57
C MET A 44 14.55 12.42 8.32
N ARG A 45 13.73 13.22 9.01
CA ARG A 45 14.21 14.36 9.82
C ARG A 45 14.39 14.00 11.30
N ASN A 46 14.05 12.79 11.73
CA ASN A 46 14.20 12.42 13.14
C ASN A 46 15.64 11.94 13.41
N PRO A 47 16.44 12.69 14.20
CA PRO A 47 17.81 12.29 14.51
C PRO A 47 17.90 10.93 15.21
N ILE A 48 16.89 10.56 16.01
CA ILE A 48 16.84 9.26 16.69
C ILE A 48 16.79 8.11 15.68
N PHE A 49 16.05 8.27 14.57
CA PHE A 49 15.96 7.22 13.57
C PHE A 49 17.22 7.12 12.71
N LEU A 50 17.89 8.24 12.44
CA LEU A 50 19.13 8.24 11.65
C LEU A 50 20.26 7.53 12.41
N GLU A 51 20.41 7.83 13.70
CA GLU A 51 21.42 7.21 14.56
C GLU A 51 21.24 5.68 14.70
N GLN A 52 20.00 5.18 14.64
CA GLN A 52 19.70 3.74 14.74
C GLN A 52 19.80 2.98 13.40
N VAL A 53 19.87 3.67 12.27
CA VAL A 53 19.96 3.07 10.93
C VAL A 53 21.39 3.09 10.38
N GLU A 54 22.23 4.01 10.86
CA GLU A 54 23.65 4.12 10.45
C GLU A 54 24.61 3.20 11.24
N GLU A 55 24.21 2.64 12.39
CA GLU A 55 24.91 1.54 13.08
C GLU A 55 24.52 0.15 12.55
#